data_AF-A0A0L8IBS8-F1
#
_entry.id   AF-A0A0L8IBS8-F1
#
_cell.length_a   1.000
_cell.length_b   1.000
_cell.length_c   1.000
_cell.angle_alpha   90.00
_cell.angle_beta   90.00
_cell.angle_gamma   90.00
#
_symmetry.space_group_name_H-M   'P 1'
#
loop_
_entity.id
_entity.type
_entity.pdbx_description
1 polymer ?
#
loop_
_entity_poly.entity_id
_entity_poly.type
_entity_poly.pdbx_seq_one_letter_code
_entity_poly.pdbx_strand_id
1 'polypeptide(L)'
;MDDHRIPKQLFYGELAQGKRPRGRPKLRYKDTCKTSLTKCEVDVGTYEEKAEDKNMEDCESSHRNKQVEKRQRRKENNRNAERRATLLVCKYCDRSCVSIIGRISHERSCKKRSP
;
A
#
# COMPACT_ATOMS: atom_id res chain seq x y z
N MET A 1 35.26 13.90 -23.57
CA MET A 1 35.66 12.89 -24.56
C MET A 1 35.02 13.26 -25.90
N ASP A 2 35.84 13.53 -26.91
CA ASP A 2 35.37 13.91 -28.25
C ASP A 2 34.58 12.77 -28.92
N ASP A 3 33.52 13.11 -29.66
CA ASP A 3 32.62 12.16 -30.32
C ASP A 3 33.26 11.36 -31.45
N HIS A 4 34.38 11.84 -31.98
CA HIS A 4 35.13 11.18 -33.05
C HIS A 4 36.11 10.11 -32.54
N ARG A 5 36.24 9.93 -31.22
CA ARG A 5 37.14 8.94 -30.66
C ARG A 5 36.53 7.54 -30.78
N ILE A 6 37.27 6.63 -31.43
CA ILE A 6 36.91 5.23 -31.64
C ILE A 6 36.41 4.54 -30.36
N PRO A 7 37.05 4.68 -29.18
CA PRO A 7 36.53 4.09 -27.95
C PRO A 7 35.14 4.61 -27.55
N LYS A 8 34.85 5.90 -27.77
CA LYS A 8 33.54 6.48 -27.45
C LYS A 8 32.46 5.93 -28.39
N GLN A 9 32.77 5.79 -29.66
CA GLN A 9 31.85 5.21 -30.66
C GLN A 9 31.55 3.74 -30.35
N LEU A 10 32.57 2.95 -29.99
CA LEU A 10 32.42 1.54 -29.61
C LEU A 10 31.62 1.34 -28.33
N PHE A 11 31.92 2.10 -27.26
CA PHE A 11 31.27 1.91 -25.97
C PHE A 11 29.89 2.58 -25.84
N TYR A 12 29.62 3.63 -26.61
CA TYR A 12 28.43 4.48 -26.42
C TYR A 12 27.54 4.64 -27.67
N GLY A 13 27.82 3.95 -28.78
CA GLY A 13 27.08 4.08 -30.05
C GLY A 13 25.57 3.90 -29.92
N GLU A 14 25.11 2.87 -29.20
CA GLU A 14 23.67 2.62 -28.98
C GLU A 14 23.11 3.35 -27.75
N LEU A 15 23.98 3.83 -26.85
CA LEU A 15 23.58 4.48 -25.60
C LEU A 15 23.25 5.96 -25.76
N ALA A 16 23.68 6.60 -26.86
CA ALA A 16 23.45 8.02 -27.08
C ALA A 16 21.97 8.37 -27.33
N GLN A 17 21.17 7.45 -27.91
CA GLN A 17 19.76 7.70 -28.27
C GLN A 17 18.74 6.82 -27.53
N GLY A 18 19.19 5.93 -26.63
CA GLY A 18 18.33 5.01 -25.89
C GLY A 18 18.08 5.43 -24.44
N LYS A 19 16.82 5.70 -24.06
CA LYS A 19 16.44 5.85 -22.66
C LYS A 19 16.45 4.47 -21.99
N ARG A 20 17.47 4.16 -21.18
CA ARG A 20 17.44 2.97 -20.32
C ARG A 20 16.17 3.02 -19.45
N PRO A 21 15.41 1.92 -19.32
CA PRO A 21 14.29 1.88 -18.38
C PRO A 21 14.85 2.13 -16.97
N ARG A 22 14.53 3.29 -16.41
CA ARG A 22 14.87 3.62 -15.02
C ARG A 22 13.88 2.90 -14.13
N GLY A 23 14.37 2.01 -13.27
CA GLY A 23 13.54 1.28 -12.32
C GLY A 23 14.03 -0.14 -12.09
N ARG A 24 13.30 -0.88 -11.26
CA ARG A 24 13.56 -2.29 -11.01
C ARG A 24 13.24 -3.12 -12.27
N PRO A 25 14.03 -4.17 -12.57
CA PRO A 25 13.65 -5.16 -13.58
C PRO A 25 12.22 -5.69 -13.35
N LYS A 26 11.52 -6.02 -14.45
CA LYS A 26 10.20 -6.66 -14.36
C LYS A 26 10.32 -7.98 -13.60
N LEU A 27 9.31 -8.28 -12.80
CA LEU A 27 9.22 -9.54 -12.07
C LEU A 27 9.19 -10.71 -13.06
N ARG A 28 9.95 -11.78 -12.80
CA ARG A 28 9.94 -12.96 -13.68
C ARG A 28 8.62 -13.70 -13.52
N TYR A 29 8.17 -14.37 -14.58
CA TYR A 29 6.94 -15.17 -14.54
C TYR A 29 6.95 -16.24 -13.44
N LYS A 30 8.09 -16.92 -13.23
CA LYS A 30 8.26 -17.89 -12.13
C LYS A 30 7.96 -17.28 -10.76
N ASP A 31 8.36 -16.03 -10.54
CA ASP A 31 8.15 -15.36 -9.27
C ASP A 31 6.66 -15.00 -9.10
N THR A 32 5.96 -14.60 -10.17
CA THR A 32 4.50 -14.41 -10.12
C THR A 32 3.76 -15.70 -9.78
N CYS A 33 4.19 -16.84 -10.36
CA CYS A 33 3.60 -18.15 -10.03
C CYS A 33 3.80 -18.49 -8.54
N LYS A 34 5.03 -18.36 -8.03
CA LYS A 34 5.33 -18.59 -6.60
C LYS A 34 4.47 -17.72 -5.68
N THR A 35 4.35 -16.42 -5.98
CA THR A 35 3.52 -15.52 -5.16
C THR A 35 2.05 -15.91 -5.17
N SER A 36 1.55 -16.44 -6.29
CA SER A 36 0.16 -16.89 -6.42
C SER A 36 -0.06 -18.17 -5.62
N LEU A 37 0.86 -19.13 -5.69
CA LEU A 37 0.84 -20.34 -4.87
C LEU A 37 0.89 -20.04 -3.37
N THR A 38 1.75 -19.12 -2.93
CA THR A 38 1.78 -18.69 -1.53
C THR A 38 0.46 -18.07 -1.07
N LYS A 39 -0.24 -17.33 -1.94
CA LYS A 39 -1.56 -16.77 -1.62
C LYS A 39 -2.64 -17.85 -1.47
N CYS A 40 -2.51 -18.95 -2.20
CA CYS A 40 -3.33 -20.15 -2.05
C CYS A 40 -2.91 -21.04 -0.87
N GLU A 41 -1.97 -20.58 -0.03
CA GLU A 41 -1.43 -21.33 1.11
C GLU A 41 -0.79 -22.66 0.68
N VAL A 42 -0.22 -22.68 -0.54
CA VAL A 42 0.56 -23.80 -1.07
C VAL A 42 2.04 -23.48 -0.91
N ASP A 43 2.74 -24.39 -0.23
CA ASP A 43 4.19 -24.31 -0.10
C ASP A 43 4.88 -24.72 -1.41
N VAL A 44 5.97 -24.02 -1.74
CA VAL A 44 6.69 -24.16 -3.02
C VAL A 44 7.59 -25.40 -3.02
N GLY A 45 7.88 -26.02 -1.88
CA GLY A 45 8.61 -27.29 -1.81
C GLY A 45 7.72 -28.52 -1.99
N THR A 46 6.42 -28.38 -1.70
CA THR A 46 5.41 -29.48 -1.70
C THR A 46 4.31 -29.25 -2.74
N TYR A 47 4.58 -28.42 -3.76
CA TYR A 47 3.55 -27.98 -4.71
C TYR A 47 3.06 -29.11 -5.63
N GLU A 48 3.93 -30.03 -6.03
CA GLU A 48 3.55 -31.13 -6.93
C GLU A 48 2.56 -32.08 -6.26
N GLU A 49 2.79 -32.40 -5.00
CA GLU A 49 1.92 -33.25 -4.18
C GLU A 49 0.56 -32.58 -3.89
N LYS A 50 0.55 -31.27 -3.66
CA LYS A 50 -0.68 -30.51 -3.33
C LYS A 50 -1.46 -30.03 -4.54
N ALA A 51 -0.92 -30.18 -5.76
CA ALA A 51 -1.58 -29.74 -6.98
C ALA A 51 -2.81 -30.60 -7.31
N GLU A 52 -2.82 -31.87 -6.87
CA GLU A 52 -3.90 -32.82 -7.14
C GLU A 52 -5.12 -32.59 -6.23
N ASP A 53 -4.91 -32.09 -5.01
CA ASP A 53 -5.96 -31.95 -3.98
C ASP A 53 -6.65 -30.57 -3.94
N LYS A 54 -6.17 -29.58 -4.70
CA LYS A 54 -6.65 -28.19 -4.57
C LYS A 54 -7.62 -27.81 -5.68
N ASN A 55 -8.90 -27.65 -5.34
CA ASN A 55 -9.86 -26.96 -6.19
C ASN A 55 -9.41 -25.51 -6.41
N MET A 56 -9.10 -25.17 -7.66
CA MET A 56 -8.68 -23.82 -8.07
C MET A 56 -9.70 -22.75 -7.64
N GLU A 57 -10.99 -23.11 -7.64
CA GLU A 57 -12.11 -22.27 -7.23
C GLU A 57 -12.02 -21.80 -5.77
N ASP A 58 -11.50 -22.62 -4.86
CA ASP A 58 -11.35 -22.28 -3.44
C ASP A 58 -10.27 -21.23 -3.23
N CYS A 59 -9.17 -21.31 -3.99
CA CYS A 59 -8.13 -20.29 -3.92
C CYS A 59 -8.62 -18.95 -4.46
N GLU A 60 -9.31 -18.94 -5.60
CA GLU A 60 -9.85 -17.71 -6.19
C GLU A 60 -10.88 -17.05 -5.27
N SER A 61 -11.77 -17.85 -4.68
CA SER A 61 -12.77 -17.42 -3.71
C SER A 61 -12.11 -16.84 -2.44
N SER A 62 -11.11 -17.52 -1.88
CA SER A 62 -10.32 -17.03 -0.75
C SER A 62 -9.62 -15.71 -1.06
N HIS A 63 -9.01 -15.59 -2.24
CA HIS A 63 -8.35 -14.35 -2.67
C HIS A 63 -9.34 -13.19 -2.82
N ARG A 64 -10.53 -13.46 -3.38
CA ARG A 64 -11.61 -12.47 -3.50
C ARG A 64 -12.14 -12.05 -2.12
N ASN A 65 -12.35 -13.01 -1.22
CA ASN A 65 -12.82 -12.76 0.15
C ASN A 65 -11.81 -11.92 0.95
N LYS A 66 -10.51 -12.25 0.89
CA LYS A 66 -9.43 -11.47 1.52
C LYS A 66 -9.40 -10.02 1.00
N GLN A 67 -9.70 -9.79 -0.28
CA GLN A 67 -9.81 -8.43 -0.82
C GLN A 67 -11.07 -7.69 -0.33
N VAL A 68 -12.21 -8.38 -0.27
CA VAL A 68 -13.47 -7.83 0.26
C VAL A 68 -13.33 -7.45 1.72
N GLU A 69 -12.73 -8.32 2.54
CA GLU A 69 -12.47 -8.07 3.97
C GLU A 69 -11.56 -6.85 4.17
N LYS A 70 -10.46 -6.74 3.42
CA LYS A 70 -9.59 -5.55 3.44
C LYS A 70 -10.36 -4.28 3.07
N ARG A 71 -11.28 -4.36 2.11
CA ARG A 71 -12.14 -3.23 1.73
C ARG A 71 -13.13 -2.87 2.84
N GLN A 72 -13.74 -3.86 3.50
CA GLN A 72 -14.63 -3.66 4.65
C GLN A 72 -13.88 -3.00 5.81
N ARG A 73 -12.69 -3.50 6.16
CA ARG A 73 -11.83 -2.92 7.21
C ARG A 73 -11.45 -1.47 6.93
N ARG A 74 -11.17 -1.11 5.67
CA ARG A 74 -10.94 0.30 5.28
C ARG A 74 -12.18 1.17 5.49
N LYS A 75 -13.37 0.67 5.13
CA LYS A 75 -14.64 1.39 5.35
C LYS A 75 -14.90 1.60 6.84
N GLU A 76 -14.69 0.57 7.66
CA GLU A 76 -14.85 0.66 9.11
C GLU A 76 -13.86 1.64 9.74
N ASN A 77 -12.58 1.58 9.36
CA ASN A 77 -11.58 2.53 9.81
C ASN A 77 -11.96 3.98 9.46
N ASN A 78 -12.50 4.22 8.26
CA ASN A 78 -12.94 5.55 7.87
C ASN A 78 -14.15 6.04 8.70
N ARG A 79 -15.15 5.18 8.90
CA ARG A 79 -16.29 5.48 9.80
C ARG A 79 -15.82 5.80 11.22
N ASN A 80 -14.81 5.08 11.71
CA ASN A 80 -14.24 5.33 13.03
C ASN A 80 -13.44 6.65 13.07
N ALA A 81 -12.75 7.01 11.97
CA ALA A 81 -12.09 8.31 11.84
C ALA A 81 -13.11 9.47 11.87
N GLU A 82 -14.23 9.34 11.17
CA GLU A 82 -15.35 10.30 11.22
C GLU A 82 -15.92 10.43 12.64
N ARG A 83 -16.13 9.32 13.34
CA ARG A 83 -16.55 9.34 14.76
C ARG A 83 -15.52 10.00 15.67
N ARG A 84 -14.22 9.85 15.39
CA ARG A 84 -13.16 10.50 16.17
C ARG A 84 -13.05 11.99 15.88
N ALA A 85 -13.48 12.45 14.71
CA ALA A 85 -13.45 13.86 14.35
C ALA A 85 -14.36 14.71 15.26
N THR A 86 -15.51 14.18 15.69
CA THR A 86 -16.39 14.88 16.64
C THR A 86 -15.75 15.07 18.01
N LEU A 87 -14.83 14.18 18.40
CA LEU A 87 -14.06 14.28 19.65
C LEU A 87 -12.96 15.35 19.62
N LEU A 88 -12.79 16.04 18.49
CA LEU A 88 -11.79 17.10 18.33
C LEU A 88 -12.38 18.50 18.56
N VAL A 89 -13.69 18.64 18.76
CA VAL A 89 -14.34 19.93 18.97
C VAL A 89 -14.34 20.31 20.46
N CYS A 90 -13.92 21.55 20.76
CA CYS A 90 -13.94 22.08 22.13
C CYS A 90 -15.37 22.30 22.62
N LYS A 91 -15.70 21.80 23.81
CA LYS A 91 -17.05 21.90 24.41
C LYS A 91 -17.49 23.32 24.80
N TYR A 92 -16.61 24.31 24.70
CA TYR A 92 -16.81 25.64 25.28
C TYR A 92 -16.74 26.80 24.29
N CYS A 93 -16.12 26.60 23.13
CA CYS A 93 -16.00 27.63 22.09
C CYS A 93 -16.16 27.07 20.68
N ASP A 94 -16.61 25.81 20.56
CA ASP A 94 -16.83 25.05 19.31
C ASP A 94 -15.63 25.01 18.35
N ARG A 95 -14.42 25.35 18.82
CA ARG A 95 -13.20 25.30 18.02
C ARG A 95 -12.80 23.84 17.74
N SER A 96 -12.57 23.51 16.46
CA SER A 96 -12.00 22.23 16.06
C SER A 96 -10.50 22.18 16.32
N CYS A 97 -10.04 21.24 17.13
CA CYS A 97 -8.64 20.98 17.39
C CYS A 97 -8.08 19.90 16.44
N VAL A 98 -6.76 19.84 16.28
CA VAL A 98 -6.11 18.87 15.37
C VAL A 98 -5.89 17.51 16.04
N SER A 99 -5.86 17.46 17.38
CA SER A 99 -5.64 16.24 18.14
C SER A 99 -6.43 16.24 19.45
N ILE A 100 -6.66 15.05 20.01
CA ILE A 100 -7.36 14.87 21.29
C ILE A 100 -6.59 15.57 22.42
N ILE A 101 -5.27 15.43 22.44
CA ILE A 101 -4.40 16.09 23.44
C ILE A 101 -4.47 17.61 23.30
N GLY A 102 -4.44 18.12 22.05
CA GLY A 102 -4.58 19.54 21.76
C GLY A 102 -5.93 20.09 22.23
N ARG A 103 -7.02 19.35 22.02
CA ARG A 103 -8.34 19.70 22.55
C ARG A 103 -8.33 19.77 24.08
N ILE A 104 -7.79 18.77 24.76
CA ILE A 104 -7.73 18.72 26.23
C ILE A 104 -6.92 19.90 26.79
N SER A 105 -5.77 20.20 26.20
CA SER A 105 -4.96 21.36 26.58
C SER A 105 -5.70 22.68 26.36
N HIS A 106 -6.35 22.81 25.20
CA HIS A 106 -7.15 23.97 24.88
C HIS A 106 -8.32 24.13 25.86
N GLU A 107 -9.06 23.07 26.20
CA GLU A 107 -10.17 23.09 27.15
C GLU A 107 -9.78 23.63 28.53
N ARG A 108 -8.54 23.35 28.98
CA ARG A 108 -8.02 23.89 30.26
C ARG A 108 -7.81 25.41 30.24
N SER A 109 -7.50 25.97 29.08
CA SER A 109 -7.20 27.39 28.89
C SER A 109 -8.33 28.15 28.18
N CYS A 110 -9.40 27.45 27.83
CA CYS A 110 -10.48 27.97 27.01
C CYS A 110 -11.32 28.94 27.87
N LYS A 111 -11.20 30.23 27.56
CA LYS A 111 -12.04 31.28 28.13
C LYS A 111 -13.43 31.12 27.52
N LYS A 112 -14.34 30.39 28.18
CA LYS A 112 -15.74 30.32 27.71
C LYS A 112 -16.28 31.74 27.53
N ARG A 113 -17.14 31.95 26.53
CA ARG A 113 -18.21 32.96 26.66
C ARG A 113 -19.00 32.58 27.92
N SER A 114 -19.00 33.46 28.94
CA SER A 114 -20.06 33.44 29.94
C SER A 114 -21.42 33.54 29.22
N PRO A 115 -22.52 33.02 29.80
CA PRO A 115 -23.84 33.23 29.22
C PRO A 115 -24.10 34.70 28.90
#